data_AF-A0A0F3MFP4-F1
#
_entry.id   AF-A0A0F3MFP4-F1
#
_cell.length_a   1.000
_cell.length_b   1.000
_cell.length_c   1.000
_cell.angle_alpha   90.00
_cell.angle_beta   90.00
_cell.angle_gamma   90.00
#
_symmetry.space_group_name_H-M   'P 1'
#
loop_
_entity.id
_entity.type
_entity.pdbx_description
1 polymer ?
#
loop_
_entity_poly.entity_id
_entity_poly.type
_entity_poly.pdbx_seq_one_letter_code
_entity_poly.pdbx_strand_id
1 'polypeptide(L)'
;MSTVKKIGFWSVLSIVISSQVGSGIFLLPSTLAPFGYIGILSLLLTGLCATLLALIFANLCRQFTKTGGPHAFVYKAFGIKAAFFTAWTYWIISWISSVALVLTAVSYISYIFDCHNIYITITLKVAITIISMLLNLNGLYASRWLDFALTLLKIPSLVILPLICIPSINYSYFFISENYTIYSYLQSLQAAAFITFWGFIGVETATAPAEAVINPTKTIPRAIIVGTSCVIAMYLLSNIAILGTVPNNILKVSTAPFAEAANIILGGHWNKIIAFTAIIICLSTLNAWILTSGQIALGAAKDQLFPQLFLKTNQQGAPTWGVIISSLGMVVLILCTINSNLAEQINFVINISVVAFLWIYAICTISYLKILSISNHKQINYSSIIISVIALTFCIWIMLGSGWYMLLSSLFFIITGIPVYLYITRV
;
A
#
# COMPACT_ATOMS: atom_id res chain seq x y z
N MET A 1 18.21 -12.35 27.17
CA MET A 1 17.38 -11.42 26.38
C MET A 1 18.27 -10.80 25.31
N SER A 2 18.13 -11.18 24.04
CA SER A 2 18.86 -10.51 22.97
C SER A 2 18.38 -9.05 22.91
N THR A 3 19.32 -8.10 22.92
CA THR A 3 19.01 -6.69 22.72
C THR A 3 18.38 -6.54 21.34
N VAL A 4 17.07 -6.29 21.29
CA VAL A 4 16.36 -6.09 20.03
C VAL A 4 16.99 -4.88 19.33
N LYS A 5 17.68 -5.14 18.22
CA LYS A 5 18.36 -4.09 17.46
C LYS A 5 17.31 -3.20 16.82
N LYS A 6 17.30 -1.92 17.20
CA LYS A 6 16.30 -0.94 16.73
C LYS A 6 16.67 -0.34 15.37
N ILE A 7 15.66 0.12 14.64
CA ILE A 7 15.80 0.83 13.35
C ILE A 7 15.66 2.34 13.51
N GLY A 8 16.40 3.10 12.71
CA GLY A 8 16.44 4.56 12.74
C GLY A 8 15.53 5.21 11.68
N PHE A 9 15.55 6.55 11.63
CA PHE A 9 14.69 7.35 10.76
C PHE A 9 14.74 6.95 9.29
N TRP A 10 15.93 6.78 8.71
CA TRP A 10 16.07 6.46 7.28
C TRP A 10 15.45 5.11 6.91
N SER A 11 15.55 4.12 7.79
CA SER A 11 14.92 2.81 7.59
C SER A 11 13.41 2.88 7.74
N VAL A 12 12.89 3.68 8.67
CA VAL A 12 11.45 3.88 8.82
C VAL A 12 10.90 4.65 7.62
N LEU A 13 11.61 5.68 7.15
CA LEU A 13 11.27 6.45 5.96
C LEU A 13 11.24 5.56 4.71
N SER A 14 12.24 4.68 4.53
CA SER A 14 12.26 3.74 3.41
C SER A 14 11.10 2.75 3.48
N ILE A 15 10.68 2.31 4.67
CA ILE A 15 9.48 1.46 4.83
C ILE A 15 8.22 2.22 4.37
N VAL A 16 8.03 3.47 4.80
CA VAL A 16 6.87 4.30 4.42
C VAL A 16 6.80 4.57 2.92
N ILE A 17 7.95 4.91 2.31
CA ILE A 17 8.01 5.13 0.86
C ILE A 17 7.81 3.81 0.12
N SER A 18 8.41 2.72 0.61
CA SER A 18 8.31 1.43 -0.05
C SER A 18 6.92 0.81 0.03
N SER A 19 6.21 0.92 1.14
CA SER A 19 4.85 0.39 1.28
C SER A 19 3.84 1.05 0.34
N GLN A 20 3.97 2.36 0.13
CA GLN A 20 3.10 3.12 -0.77
C GLN A 20 3.50 2.94 -2.24
N VAL A 21 4.79 3.09 -2.56
CA VAL A 21 5.31 3.04 -3.94
C VAL A 21 5.48 1.59 -4.40
N GLY A 22 4.38 0.94 -4.73
CA GLY A 22 4.31 -0.45 -5.19
C GLY A 22 3.96 -0.64 -6.67
N SER A 23 3.08 -1.60 -6.95
CA SER A 23 2.65 -1.91 -8.32
C SER A 23 1.79 -0.82 -8.96
N GLY A 24 1.03 -0.08 -8.17
CA GLY A 24 0.05 0.89 -8.64
C GLY A 24 0.66 1.99 -9.49
N ILE A 25 1.75 2.60 -9.03
CA ILE A 25 2.34 3.79 -9.67
C ILE A 25 2.69 3.58 -11.13
N PHE A 26 3.18 2.39 -11.48
CA PHE A 26 3.60 2.11 -12.84
C PHE A 26 2.46 1.96 -13.81
N LEU A 27 1.25 1.59 -13.35
CA LEU A 27 0.07 1.47 -14.22
C LEU A 27 -0.83 2.70 -14.17
N LEU A 28 -0.65 3.59 -13.18
CA LEU A 28 -1.47 4.80 -13.02
C LEU A 28 -1.57 5.65 -14.30
N PRO A 29 -0.51 5.91 -15.08
CA PRO A 29 -0.66 6.69 -16.31
C PRO A 29 -1.61 6.04 -17.32
N SER A 30 -1.56 4.71 -17.45
CA SER A 30 -2.44 3.94 -18.35
C SER A 30 -3.89 3.98 -17.87
N THR A 31 -4.12 3.79 -16.57
CA THR A 31 -5.47 3.79 -15.99
C THR A 31 -6.08 5.18 -15.86
N LEU A 32 -5.26 6.23 -15.81
CA LEU A 32 -5.71 7.64 -15.75
C LEU A 32 -5.83 8.30 -17.12
N ALA A 33 -5.19 7.77 -18.17
CA ALA A 33 -5.29 8.29 -19.53
C ALA A 33 -6.73 8.53 -20.03
N PRO A 34 -7.73 7.68 -19.72
CA PRO A 34 -9.11 7.96 -20.09
C PRO A 34 -9.73 9.20 -19.43
N PHE A 35 -9.24 9.59 -18.25
CA PHE A 35 -9.74 10.71 -17.45
C PHE A 35 -9.04 12.04 -17.79
N GLY A 36 -7.91 12.01 -18.52
CA GLY A 36 -7.15 13.21 -18.87
C GLY A 36 -6.77 14.05 -17.64
N TYR A 37 -6.98 15.37 -17.71
CA TYR A 37 -6.70 16.28 -16.59
C TYR A 37 -7.47 15.97 -15.29
N ILE A 38 -8.67 15.36 -15.37
CA ILE A 38 -9.43 14.93 -14.19
C ILE A 38 -8.64 13.89 -13.40
N GLY A 39 -7.92 12.99 -14.08
CA GLY A 39 -7.08 11.99 -13.43
C GLY A 39 -5.99 12.62 -12.55
N ILE A 40 -5.37 13.71 -13.02
CA ILE A 40 -4.37 14.47 -12.25
C ILE A 40 -5.02 15.18 -11.05
N LEU A 41 -6.19 15.79 -11.23
CA LEU A 41 -6.92 16.44 -10.15
C LEU A 41 -7.34 15.42 -9.07
N SER A 42 -7.80 14.25 -9.47
CA SER A 42 -8.11 13.15 -8.56
C SER A 42 -6.88 12.65 -7.82
N LEU A 43 -5.73 12.54 -8.50
CA LEU A 43 -4.46 12.17 -7.86
C LEU A 43 -4.02 13.20 -6.82
N LEU A 44 -4.21 14.49 -7.10
CA LEU A 44 -3.95 15.55 -6.12
C LEU A 44 -4.88 15.44 -4.91
N LEU A 45 -6.18 15.22 -5.13
CA LEU A 45 -7.17 15.06 -4.07
C LEU A 45 -6.91 13.82 -3.20
N THR A 46 -6.51 12.70 -3.81
CA THR A 46 -6.11 11.51 -3.04
C THR A 46 -4.81 11.71 -2.29
N GLY A 47 -3.85 12.44 -2.84
CA GLY A 47 -2.65 12.86 -2.12
C GLY A 47 -2.97 13.75 -0.90
N LEU A 48 -3.94 14.65 -1.02
CA LEU A 48 -4.43 15.45 0.12
C LEU A 48 -5.07 14.55 1.18
N CYS A 49 -5.94 13.61 0.79
CA CYS A 49 -6.50 12.61 1.70
C CYS A 49 -5.40 11.80 2.41
N ALA A 50 -4.41 11.31 1.67
CA ALA A 50 -3.28 10.57 2.21
C ALA A 50 -2.47 11.42 3.21
N THR A 51 -2.31 12.72 2.97
CA THR A 51 -1.66 13.65 3.90
C THR A 51 -2.46 13.80 5.19
N LEU A 52 -3.78 13.91 5.12
CA LEU A 52 -4.63 13.98 6.32
C LEU A 52 -4.54 12.68 7.14
N LEU A 53 -4.57 11.52 6.47
CA LEU A 53 -4.36 10.21 7.11
C LEU A 53 -2.95 10.11 7.73
N ALA A 54 -1.92 10.57 7.03
CA ALA A 54 -0.55 10.63 7.54
C ALA A 54 -0.46 11.44 8.84
N LEU A 55 -1.14 12.59 8.92
CA LEU A 55 -1.20 13.40 10.14
C LEU A 55 -1.95 12.69 11.28
N ILE A 56 -3.04 11.98 10.98
CA ILE A 56 -3.80 11.20 11.97
C ILE A 56 -2.93 10.06 12.52
N PHE A 57 -2.31 9.25 11.67
CA PHE A 57 -1.43 8.16 12.09
C PHE A 57 -0.19 8.66 12.82
N ALA A 58 0.40 9.77 12.38
CA ALA A 58 1.49 10.44 13.08
C ALA A 58 1.08 10.84 14.52
N ASN A 59 -0.12 11.41 14.70
CA ASN A 59 -0.61 11.81 16.01
C ASN A 59 -1.01 10.62 16.89
N LEU A 60 -1.64 9.59 16.32
CA LEU A 60 -1.94 8.34 17.03
C LEU A 60 -0.65 7.66 17.52
N CYS A 61 0.38 7.57 16.67
CA CYS A 61 1.65 6.94 17.02
C CYS A 61 2.43 7.73 18.09
N ARG A 62 2.28 9.06 18.16
CA ARG A 62 2.86 9.86 19.26
C ARG A 62 2.33 9.43 20.64
N GLN A 63 1.07 8.98 20.69
CA GLN A 63 0.41 8.59 21.93
C GLN A 63 0.53 7.09 22.20
N PHE A 64 0.56 6.26 21.15
CA PHE A 64 0.57 4.81 21.24
C PHE A 64 1.70 4.22 20.37
N THR A 65 2.77 3.76 21.02
CA THR A 65 3.97 3.22 20.36
C THR A 65 4.09 1.70 20.45
N LYS A 66 2.96 0.99 20.58
CA LYS A 66 2.92 -0.47 20.62
C LYS A 66 3.08 -1.06 19.22
N THR A 67 3.70 -2.24 19.15
CA THR A 67 3.75 -3.04 17.91
C THR A 67 2.34 -3.40 17.47
N GLY A 68 2.07 -3.31 16.16
CA GLY A 68 0.82 -3.76 15.55
C GLY A 68 -0.10 -2.67 14.99
N GLY A 69 0.32 -1.41 15.04
CA GLY A 69 -0.26 -0.32 14.26
C GLY A 69 -1.78 -0.13 14.47
N PRO A 70 -2.63 -0.25 13.42
CA PRO A 70 -4.05 0.06 13.48
C PRO A 70 -4.83 -0.52 14.66
N HIS A 71 -4.62 -1.80 14.98
CA HIS A 71 -5.40 -2.45 16.03
C HIS A 71 -5.10 -1.88 17.42
N ALA A 72 -3.87 -1.43 17.68
CA ALA A 72 -3.50 -0.85 18.97
C ALA A 72 -4.23 0.48 19.21
N PHE A 73 -4.45 1.27 18.15
CA PHE A 73 -5.23 2.50 18.21
C PHE A 73 -6.71 2.21 18.48
N VAL A 74 -7.27 1.24 17.76
CA VAL A 74 -8.68 0.83 17.93
C VAL A 74 -8.92 0.19 19.31
N TYR A 75 -7.96 -0.58 19.82
CA TYR A 75 -8.03 -1.18 21.16
C TYR A 75 -8.23 -0.13 22.24
N LYS A 76 -7.47 0.98 22.17
CA LYS A 76 -7.61 2.06 23.14
C LYS A 76 -8.98 2.76 23.08
N ALA A 77 -9.53 2.92 21.88
CA ALA A 77 -10.79 3.65 21.68
C ALA A 77 -12.03 2.78 21.91
N PHE A 78 -12.03 1.54 21.43
CA PHE A 78 -13.22 0.68 21.33
C PHE A 78 -13.08 -0.68 22.03
N GLY A 79 -11.92 -0.98 22.60
CA GLY A 79 -11.67 -2.21 23.36
C GLY A 79 -11.40 -3.43 22.49
N ILE A 80 -11.43 -4.60 23.14
CA ILE A 80 -10.95 -5.89 22.64
C ILE A 80 -11.65 -6.30 21.33
N LYS A 81 -12.99 -6.24 21.28
CA LYS A 81 -13.77 -6.74 20.14
C LYS A 81 -13.43 -6.02 18.83
N ALA A 82 -13.45 -4.69 18.86
CA ALA A 82 -13.14 -3.88 17.69
C ALA A 82 -11.66 -4.02 17.27
N ALA A 83 -10.76 -4.11 18.25
CA ALA A 83 -9.34 -4.34 17.99
C ALA A 83 -9.08 -5.69 17.32
N PHE A 84 -9.75 -6.75 17.76
CA PHE A 84 -9.64 -8.07 17.14
C PHE A 84 -9.99 -8.01 15.65
N PHE A 85 -11.18 -7.52 15.31
CA PHE A 85 -11.61 -7.47 13.91
C PHE A 85 -10.74 -6.52 13.08
N THR A 86 -10.27 -5.42 13.66
CA THR A 86 -9.30 -4.54 12.99
C THR A 86 -7.99 -5.25 12.69
N ALA A 87 -7.42 -5.97 13.67
CA ALA A 87 -6.19 -6.75 13.50
C ALA A 87 -6.37 -7.87 12.46
N TRP A 88 -7.47 -8.62 12.58
CA TRP A 88 -7.80 -9.73 11.69
C TRP A 88 -7.95 -9.28 10.25
N THR A 89 -8.82 -8.29 10.03
CA THR A 89 -9.09 -7.75 8.70
C THR A 89 -7.82 -7.15 8.10
N TYR A 90 -7.07 -6.34 8.84
CA TYR A 90 -5.81 -5.78 8.34
C TYR A 90 -4.79 -6.88 7.99
N TRP A 91 -4.60 -7.87 8.86
CA TRP A 91 -3.65 -8.96 8.62
C TRP A 91 -4.01 -9.77 7.38
N ILE A 92 -5.29 -10.12 7.21
CA ILE A 92 -5.76 -10.84 6.02
C ILE A 92 -5.54 -10.01 4.76
N ILE A 93 -6.01 -8.77 4.75
CA ILE A 93 -5.89 -7.91 3.57
C ILE A 93 -4.42 -7.68 3.23
N SER A 94 -3.53 -7.47 4.20
CA SER A 94 -2.13 -7.13 3.93
C SER A 94 -1.39 -8.18 3.09
N TRP A 95 -1.60 -9.47 3.35
CA TRP A 95 -1.00 -10.52 2.53
C TRP A 95 -1.78 -10.82 1.25
N ILE A 96 -3.11 -10.65 1.23
CA ILE A 96 -3.90 -10.76 0.00
C ILE A 96 -3.48 -9.68 -1.01
N SER A 97 -3.40 -8.43 -0.57
CA SER A 97 -2.95 -7.29 -1.37
C SER A 97 -1.53 -7.46 -1.89
N SER A 98 -0.66 -8.12 -1.11
CA SER A 98 0.72 -8.41 -1.51
C SER A 98 0.82 -9.33 -2.73
N VAL A 99 -0.22 -10.14 -3.02
CA VAL A 99 -0.28 -10.95 -4.24
C VAL A 99 -0.22 -10.06 -5.49
N ALA A 100 -0.89 -8.90 -5.48
CA ALA A 100 -0.88 -7.99 -6.64
C ALA A 100 0.54 -7.49 -6.99
N LEU A 101 1.44 -7.35 -6.01
CA LEU A 101 2.84 -6.98 -6.22
C LEU A 101 3.60 -8.10 -6.94
N VAL A 102 3.38 -9.36 -6.53
CA VAL A 102 3.98 -10.54 -7.16
C VAL A 102 3.48 -10.69 -8.60
N LEU A 103 2.18 -10.56 -8.82
CA LEU A 103 1.58 -10.62 -10.16
C LEU A 103 2.15 -9.52 -11.07
N THR A 104 2.29 -8.30 -10.56
CA THR A 104 2.86 -7.17 -11.32
C THR A 104 4.34 -7.39 -11.63
N ALA A 105 5.14 -7.82 -10.65
CA ALA A 105 6.56 -8.14 -10.88
C ALA A 105 6.73 -9.18 -11.99
N VAL A 106 5.93 -10.25 -11.97
CA VAL A 106 5.98 -11.29 -13.02
C VAL A 106 5.47 -10.76 -14.36
N SER A 107 4.48 -9.87 -14.39
CA SER A 107 4.06 -9.19 -15.63
C SER A 107 5.21 -8.40 -16.28
N TYR A 108 6.04 -7.71 -15.50
CA TYR A 108 7.23 -7.03 -16.01
C TYR A 108 8.34 -7.99 -16.43
N ILE A 109 8.53 -9.12 -15.73
CA ILE A 109 9.46 -10.17 -16.17
C ILE A 109 9.01 -10.73 -17.53
N SER A 110 7.72 -11.04 -17.68
CA SER A 110 7.12 -11.48 -18.94
C SER A 110 7.31 -10.46 -20.05
N TYR A 111 7.18 -9.16 -19.77
CA TYR A 111 7.45 -8.09 -20.75
C TYR A 111 8.92 -8.07 -21.22
N ILE A 112 9.90 -8.28 -20.33
CA ILE A 112 11.32 -8.22 -20.67
C ILE A 112 11.79 -9.45 -21.46
N PHE A 113 11.32 -10.63 -21.07
CA PHE A 113 11.78 -11.93 -21.56
C PHE A 113 10.81 -12.63 -22.51
N ASP A 114 9.69 -12.01 -22.85
CA ASP A 114 8.62 -12.57 -23.69
C ASP A 114 8.12 -13.94 -23.19
N CYS A 115 8.05 -14.10 -21.86
CA CYS A 115 7.69 -15.37 -21.23
C CYS A 115 6.22 -15.40 -20.80
N HIS A 116 5.38 -16.04 -21.62
CA HIS A 116 3.93 -16.14 -21.39
C HIS A 116 3.44 -17.53 -20.96
N ASN A 117 4.34 -18.50 -20.82
CA ASN A 117 3.99 -19.84 -20.38
C ASN A 117 3.44 -19.84 -18.94
N ILE A 118 2.25 -20.38 -18.74
CA ILE A 118 1.55 -20.40 -17.45
C ILE A 118 2.36 -21.09 -16.34
N TYR A 119 3.04 -22.20 -16.63
CA TYR A 119 3.86 -22.92 -15.66
C TYR A 119 5.10 -22.11 -15.24
N ILE A 120 5.73 -21.40 -16.19
CA ILE A 120 6.86 -20.52 -15.89
C ILE A 120 6.40 -19.36 -15.00
N THR A 121 5.30 -18.69 -15.36
CA THR A 121 4.80 -17.54 -14.59
C THR A 121 4.36 -17.95 -13.18
N ILE A 122 3.71 -19.10 -12.99
CA ILE A 122 3.35 -19.60 -11.66
C ILE A 122 4.60 -19.92 -10.84
N THR A 123 5.58 -20.59 -11.45
CA THR A 123 6.85 -20.92 -10.77
C THR A 123 7.56 -19.65 -10.30
N LEU A 124 7.62 -18.61 -11.13
CA LEU A 124 8.18 -17.32 -10.76
C LEU A 124 7.41 -16.65 -9.62
N LYS A 125 6.06 -16.64 -9.67
CA LYS A 125 5.22 -16.06 -8.61
C LYS A 125 5.47 -16.74 -7.26
N VAL A 126 5.51 -18.07 -7.24
CA VAL A 126 5.79 -18.85 -6.03
C VAL A 126 7.23 -18.61 -5.56
N ALA A 127 8.21 -18.67 -6.45
CA ALA A 127 9.62 -18.44 -6.12
C ALA A 127 9.84 -17.05 -5.49
N ILE A 128 9.29 -15.99 -6.10
CA ILE A 128 9.38 -14.61 -5.57
C ILE A 128 8.79 -14.55 -4.15
N THR A 129 7.63 -15.18 -3.94
CA THR A 129 6.96 -15.20 -2.62
C THR A 129 7.81 -15.91 -1.58
N ILE A 130 8.34 -17.10 -1.89
CA ILE A 130 9.18 -17.87 -0.95
C ILE A 130 10.51 -17.17 -0.67
N ILE A 131 11.16 -16.59 -1.68
CA ILE A 131 12.40 -15.83 -1.48
C ILE A 131 12.13 -14.63 -0.56
N SER A 132 11.06 -13.89 -0.79
CA SER A 132 10.69 -12.73 0.03
C SER A 132 10.33 -13.13 1.46
N MET A 133 9.68 -14.28 1.64
CA MET A 133 9.43 -14.89 2.95
C MET A 133 10.74 -15.19 3.69
N LEU A 134 11.70 -15.85 3.04
CA LEU A 134 13.00 -16.18 3.63
C LEU A 134 13.79 -14.93 4.02
N LEU A 135 13.77 -13.90 3.18
CA LEU A 135 14.39 -12.60 3.48
C LEU A 135 13.77 -11.96 4.74
N ASN A 136 12.45 -12.02 4.89
CA ASN A 136 11.75 -11.49 6.06
C ASN A 136 12.00 -12.30 7.34
N LEU A 137 12.31 -13.59 7.22
CA LEU A 137 12.74 -14.41 8.35
C LEU A 137 14.15 -14.03 8.84
N ASN A 138 14.98 -13.32 8.06
CA ASN A 138 16.26 -12.79 8.57
C ASN A 138 16.09 -11.59 9.51
N GLY A 139 14.85 -11.14 9.74
CA GLY A 139 14.50 -10.13 10.73
C GLY A 139 14.62 -8.69 10.26
N LEU A 140 13.94 -7.80 10.99
CA LEU A 140 13.78 -6.37 10.66
C LEU A 140 15.12 -5.65 10.43
N TYR A 141 16.13 -6.00 11.23
CA TYR A 141 17.44 -5.35 11.17
C TYR A 141 18.22 -5.71 9.91
N ALA A 142 18.08 -6.93 9.39
CA ALA A 142 18.70 -7.34 8.14
C ALA A 142 18.03 -6.66 6.94
N SER A 143 16.69 -6.56 6.97
CA SER A 143 15.90 -5.92 5.92
C SER A 143 16.12 -4.41 5.79
N ARG A 144 16.62 -3.73 6.84
CA ARG A 144 16.75 -2.26 6.86
C ARG A 144 17.62 -1.70 5.74
N TRP A 145 18.72 -2.39 5.41
CA TRP A 145 19.66 -1.94 4.38
C TRP A 145 19.13 -2.25 2.99
N LEU A 146 18.45 -3.39 2.85
CA LEU A 146 17.78 -3.78 1.63
C LEU A 146 16.70 -2.76 1.27
N ASP A 147 15.78 -2.44 2.18
CA ASP A 147 14.70 -1.48 1.91
C ASP A 147 15.23 -0.08 1.56
N PHE A 148 16.27 0.37 2.24
CA PHE A 148 16.90 1.66 1.93
C PHE A 148 17.52 1.67 0.53
N ALA A 149 18.32 0.65 0.19
CA ALA A 149 18.95 0.53 -1.13
C ALA A 149 17.90 0.42 -2.25
N LEU A 150 16.86 -0.40 -2.03
CA LEU A 150 15.75 -0.57 -2.98
C LEU A 150 14.94 0.72 -3.15
N THR A 151 14.81 1.54 -2.11
CA THR A 151 14.16 2.85 -2.20
C THR A 151 14.95 3.81 -3.10
N LEU A 152 16.28 3.80 -3.03
CA LEU A 152 17.11 4.64 -3.92
C LEU A 152 16.99 4.22 -5.39
N LEU A 153 16.79 2.93 -5.66
CA LEU A 153 16.57 2.42 -7.02
C LEU A 153 15.23 2.86 -7.63
N LYS A 154 14.35 3.53 -6.87
CA LYS A 154 13.13 4.18 -7.39
C LYS A 154 13.42 5.48 -8.16
N ILE A 155 14.54 6.13 -7.86
CA ILE A 155 14.85 7.48 -8.37
C ILE A 155 14.94 7.52 -9.91
N PRO A 156 15.62 6.57 -10.59
CA PRO A 156 15.73 6.62 -12.05
C PRO A 156 14.38 6.61 -12.78
N SER A 157 13.45 5.74 -12.37
CA SER A 157 12.17 5.59 -13.07
C SER A 157 11.10 6.57 -12.59
N LEU A 158 11.08 6.97 -11.31
CA LEU A 158 10.02 7.83 -10.77
C LEU A 158 10.40 9.32 -10.69
N VAL A 159 11.67 9.66 -10.87
CA VAL A 159 12.14 11.05 -10.84
C VAL A 159 12.89 11.41 -12.11
N ILE A 160 13.96 10.69 -12.45
CA ILE A 160 14.84 11.07 -13.58
C ILE A 160 14.10 10.96 -14.91
N LEU A 161 13.47 9.82 -15.20
CA LEU A 161 12.70 9.63 -16.43
C LEU A 161 11.57 10.68 -16.58
N PRO A 162 10.71 10.92 -15.57
CA PRO A 162 9.73 12.01 -15.62
C PRO A 162 10.33 13.38 -15.90
N LEU A 163 11.45 13.74 -15.27
CA LEU A 163 12.11 15.03 -15.53
C LEU A 163 12.59 15.15 -16.98
N ILE A 164 13.09 14.06 -17.58
CA ILE A 164 13.49 14.02 -18.99
C ILE A 164 12.27 14.12 -19.92
N CYS A 165 11.10 13.63 -19.50
CA CYS A 165 9.86 13.69 -20.27
C CYS A 165 9.23 15.10 -20.29
N ILE A 166 9.48 15.95 -19.28
CA ILE A 166 8.85 17.28 -19.14
C ILE A 166 8.96 18.16 -20.39
N PRO A 167 10.14 18.32 -21.02
CA PRO A 167 10.28 19.13 -22.23
C PRO A 167 9.45 18.64 -23.43
N SER A 168 9.06 17.37 -23.43
CA SER A 168 8.27 16.73 -24.49
C SER A 168 6.78 16.64 -24.15
N ILE A 169 6.31 17.34 -23.11
CA ILE A 169 4.90 17.36 -22.74
C ILE A 169 4.08 18.04 -23.85
N ASN A 170 3.11 17.31 -24.37
CA ASN A 170 2.08 17.80 -25.26
C ASN A 170 0.76 17.96 -24.47
N TYR A 171 0.33 19.21 -24.29
CA TYR A 171 -0.92 19.52 -23.59
C TYR A 171 -2.17 18.93 -24.26
N SER A 172 -2.10 18.63 -25.57
CA SER A 172 -3.21 18.00 -26.29
C SER A 172 -3.47 16.56 -25.86
N TYR A 173 -2.65 15.96 -24.99
CA TYR A 173 -2.89 14.61 -24.43
C TYR A 173 -3.69 14.64 -23.12
N PHE A 174 -3.95 15.80 -22.52
CA PHE A 174 -4.71 15.90 -21.26
C PHE A 174 -6.23 15.99 -21.46
N PHE A 175 -6.77 15.55 -22.60
CA PHE A 175 -8.21 15.56 -22.85
C PHE A 175 -8.92 14.35 -22.24
N ILE A 176 -10.17 14.55 -21.84
CA ILE A 176 -11.04 13.47 -21.37
C ILE A 176 -11.48 12.66 -22.58
N SER A 177 -11.39 11.34 -22.49
CA SER A 177 -11.85 10.47 -23.57
C SER A 177 -13.37 10.50 -23.73
N GLU A 178 -13.87 10.40 -24.97
CA GLU A 178 -15.31 10.47 -25.29
C GLU A 178 -16.15 9.47 -24.49
N ASN A 179 -15.61 8.28 -24.18
CA ASN A 179 -16.32 7.27 -23.37
C ASN A 179 -16.60 7.71 -21.93
N TYR A 180 -15.89 8.72 -21.41
CA TYR A 180 -16.05 9.24 -20.05
C TYR A 180 -16.80 10.58 -19.98
N THR A 181 -17.25 11.12 -21.12
CA THR A 181 -18.09 12.34 -21.14
C THR A 181 -19.53 12.06 -20.69
N ILE A 182 -19.92 10.79 -20.61
CA ILE A 182 -21.24 10.33 -20.15
C ILE A 182 -21.37 10.45 -18.62
N TYR A 183 -20.25 10.36 -17.90
CA TYR A 183 -20.23 10.54 -16.44
C TYR A 183 -20.21 12.02 -16.07
N SER A 184 -20.89 12.37 -14.97
CA SER A 184 -20.73 13.70 -14.39
C SER A 184 -19.28 13.93 -13.95
N TYR A 185 -18.85 15.19 -13.94
CA TYR A 185 -17.49 15.58 -13.50
C TYR A 185 -17.12 14.97 -12.14
N LEU A 186 -18.05 15.00 -11.18
CA LEU A 186 -17.84 14.46 -9.84
C LEU A 186 -17.68 12.94 -9.84
N GLN A 187 -18.43 12.20 -10.65
CA GLN A 187 -18.31 10.75 -10.79
C GLN A 187 -16.96 10.35 -11.39
N SER A 188 -16.51 11.04 -12.42
CA SER A 188 -15.18 10.82 -13.02
C SER A 188 -14.07 11.10 -12.02
N LEU A 189 -14.20 12.18 -11.25
CA LEU A 189 -13.25 12.56 -10.21
C LEU A 189 -13.21 11.52 -9.07
N GLN A 190 -14.35 10.96 -8.69
CA GLN A 190 -14.47 9.90 -7.69
C GLN A 190 -13.88 8.56 -8.16
N ALA A 191 -14.18 8.15 -9.40
CA ALA A 191 -13.65 6.91 -9.97
C ALA A 191 -12.11 6.96 -10.10
N ALA A 192 -11.55 8.07 -10.59
CA ALA A 192 -10.11 8.26 -10.64
C ALA A 192 -9.48 8.39 -9.23
N ALA A 193 -10.20 8.94 -8.25
CA ALA A 193 -9.75 8.96 -6.86
C ALA A 193 -9.67 7.53 -6.28
N PHE A 194 -10.66 6.68 -6.55
CA PHE A 194 -10.60 5.27 -6.15
C PHE A 194 -9.38 4.53 -6.73
N ILE A 195 -9.10 4.73 -8.01
CA ILE A 195 -7.93 4.15 -8.69
C ILE A 195 -6.62 4.65 -8.06
N THR A 196 -6.49 5.96 -7.86
CA THR A 196 -5.24 6.57 -7.35
C THR A 196 -4.99 6.25 -5.88
N PHE A 197 -6.04 5.99 -5.10
CA PHE A 197 -5.89 5.71 -3.67
C PHE A 197 -5.07 4.44 -3.39
N TRP A 198 -5.09 3.44 -4.29
CA TRP A 198 -4.24 2.24 -4.19
C TRP A 198 -2.75 2.60 -3.98
N GLY A 199 -2.26 3.65 -4.65
CA GLY A 199 -0.87 4.08 -4.52
C GLY A 199 -0.51 4.70 -3.16
N PHE A 200 -1.50 5.09 -2.35
CA PHE A 200 -1.28 5.72 -1.03
C PHE A 200 -1.53 4.78 0.15
N ILE A 201 -1.94 3.53 -0.13
CA ILE A 201 -2.10 2.53 0.91
C ILE A 201 -0.73 2.18 1.49
N GLY A 202 -0.69 2.10 2.82
CA GLY A 202 0.52 1.79 3.56
C GLY A 202 1.23 3.00 4.17
N VAL A 203 0.55 4.14 4.25
CA VAL A 203 0.97 5.32 5.05
C VAL A 203 1.26 4.96 6.52
N GLU A 204 0.54 3.98 7.04
CA GLU A 204 0.55 3.50 8.42
C GLU A 204 1.56 2.38 8.70
N THR A 205 2.20 1.78 7.68
CA THR A 205 3.04 0.58 7.86
C THR A 205 4.18 0.76 8.86
N ALA A 206 4.72 1.98 8.95
CA ALA A 206 5.75 2.34 9.93
C ALA A 206 5.29 2.23 11.39
N THR A 207 3.97 2.20 11.64
CA THR A 207 3.40 2.00 12.97
C THR A 207 3.38 0.52 13.38
N ALA A 208 3.49 -0.42 12.43
CA ALA A 208 3.45 -1.85 12.74
C ALA A 208 4.67 -2.29 13.58
N PRO A 209 5.92 -1.95 13.25
CA PRO A 209 7.10 -2.31 14.06
C PRO A 209 7.45 -1.26 15.14
N ALA A 210 6.48 -0.54 15.71
CA ALA A 210 6.76 0.66 16.51
C ALA A 210 7.75 0.46 17.68
N GLU A 211 7.70 -0.68 18.37
CA GLU A 211 8.62 -0.98 19.49
C GLU A 211 10.07 -1.20 19.04
N ALA A 212 10.27 -1.58 17.78
CA ALA A 212 11.58 -1.78 17.18
C ALA A 212 12.18 -0.49 16.60
N VAL A 213 11.53 0.66 16.75
CA VAL A 213 12.02 1.96 16.26
C VAL A 213 12.74 2.74 17.35
N ILE A 214 13.81 3.45 16.99
CA ILE A 214 14.49 4.41 17.88
C ILE A 214 13.59 5.64 18.06
N ASN A 215 13.24 6.00 19.29
CA ASN A 215 12.36 7.14 19.61
C ASN A 215 11.06 7.16 18.77
N PRO A 216 10.20 6.13 18.89
CA PRO A 216 9.05 5.95 17.99
C PRO A 216 8.10 7.15 17.96
N THR A 217 7.90 7.83 19.10
CA THR A 217 7.08 9.04 19.22
C THR A 217 7.55 10.22 18.37
N LYS A 218 8.81 10.23 17.91
CA LYS A 218 9.36 11.29 17.05
C LYS A 218 9.69 10.75 15.65
N THR A 219 10.28 9.58 15.58
CA THR A 219 10.79 9.01 14.33
C THR A 219 9.67 8.57 13.39
N ILE A 220 8.68 7.83 13.89
CA ILE A 220 7.57 7.33 13.06
C ILE A 220 6.72 8.48 12.52
N PRO A 221 6.25 9.46 13.33
CA PRO A 221 5.50 10.61 12.84
C PRO A 221 6.23 11.39 11.74
N ARG A 222 7.53 11.63 11.91
CA ARG A 222 8.34 12.34 10.90
C ARG A 222 8.47 11.53 9.62
N ALA A 223 8.73 10.23 9.74
CA ALA A 223 8.88 9.34 8.58
C ALA A 223 7.57 9.20 7.80
N ILE A 224 6.42 9.13 8.48
CA ILE A 224 5.10 9.08 7.86
C ILE A 224 4.84 10.36 7.05
N ILE A 225 5.01 11.54 7.65
CA ILE A 225 4.75 12.82 6.98
C ILE A 225 5.72 13.02 5.80
N VAL A 226 7.03 12.90 6.03
CA VAL A 226 8.04 13.12 4.98
C VAL A 226 7.89 12.07 3.88
N GLY A 227 7.70 10.81 4.24
CA GLY A 227 7.54 9.71 3.29
C GLY A 227 6.33 9.92 2.40
N THR A 228 5.15 10.18 2.97
CA THR A 228 3.93 10.44 2.19
C THR A 228 4.07 11.69 1.31
N SER A 229 4.68 12.77 1.79
CA SER A 229 4.96 13.94 0.95
C SER A 229 5.88 13.61 -0.24
N CYS A 230 6.93 12.82 -0.03
CA CYS A 230 7.80 12.35 -1.12
C CYS A 230 7.02 11.52 -2.14
N VAL A 231 6.13 10.62 -1.69
CA VAL A 231 5.30 9.78 -2.56
C VAL A 231 4.36 10.63 -3.41
N ILE A 232 3.66 11.60 -2.81
CA ILE A 232 2.77 12.52 -3.53
C ILE A 232 3.55 13.26 -4.62
N ALA A 233 4.73 13.80 -4.29
CA ALA A 233 5.57 14.51 -5.26
C ALA A 233 6.01 13.60 -6.42
N MET A 234 6.47 12.39 -6.12
CA MET A 234 6.84 11.40 -7.15
C MET A 234 5.65 11.05 -8.04
N TYR A 235 4.46 10.85 -7.47
CA TYR A 235 3.29 10.45 -8.22
C TYR A 235 2.77 11.56 -9.13
N LEU A 236 2.69 12.79 -8.64
CA LEU A 236 2.28 13.93 -9.45
C LEU A 236 3.28 14.16 -10.58
N LEU A 237 4.58 14.20 -10.26
CA LEU A 237 5.65 14.37 -11.24
C LEU A 237 5.58 13.31 -12.35
N SER A 238 5.54 12.03 -11.97
CA SER A 238 5.57 10.93 -12.93
C SER A 238 4.31 10.85 -13.78
N ASN A 239 3.12 11.04 -13.19
CA ASN A 239 1.88 10.95 -13.95
C ASN A 239 1.71 12.13 -14.90
N ILE A 240 2.01 13.37 -14.45
CA ILE A 240 1.95 14.55 -15.34
C ILE A 240 2.92 14.36 -16.51
N ALA A 241 4.16 13.94 -16.24
CA ALA A 241 5.16 13.74 -17.28
C ALA A 241 4.72 12.66 -18.30
N ILE A 242 4.31 11.47 -17.83
CA ILE A 242 4.00 10.35 -18.74
C ILE A 242 2.69 10.58 -19.50
N LEU A 243 1.64 11.12 -18.86
CA LEU A 243 0.39 11.48 -19.55
C LEU A 243 0.62 12.56 -20.60
N GLY A 244 1.55 13.49 -20.34
CA GLY A 244 1.91 14.54 -21.28
C GLY A 244 2.82 14.08 -22.42
N THR A 245 3.59 13.02 -22.25
CA THR A 245 4.58 12.57 -23.24
C THR A 245 4.09 11.42 -24.13
N VAL A 246 3.35 10.46 -23.56
CA VAL A 246 2.92 9.27 -24.30
C VAL A 246 1.55 9.52 -24.93
N PRO A 247 1.38 9.34 -26.26
CA PRO A 247 0.08 9.49 -26.91
C PRO A 247 -1.01 8.61 -26.29
N ASN A 248 -2.21 9.15 -26.07
CA ASN A 248 -3.32 8.47 -25.39
C ASN A 248 -3.74 7.13 -26.02
N ASN A 249 -3.64 7.00 -27.35
CA ASN A 249 -3.97 5.75 -28.06
C ASN A 249 -3.01 4.61 -27.72
N ILE A 250 -1.75 4.93 -27.44
CA ILE A 250 -0.74 3.97 -26.96
C ILE A 250 -0.91 3.75 -25.45
N LEU A 251 -1.06 4.85 -24.70
CA LEU A 251 -1.01 4.83 -23.24
C LEU A 251 -2.14 3.99 -22.62
N LYS A 252 -3.38 4.10 -23.14
CA LYS A 252 -4.57 3.41 -22.60
C LYS A 252 -4.52 1.89 -22.65
N VAL A 253 -3.75 1.33 -23.57
CA VAL A 253 -3.60 -0.12 -23.74
C VAL A 253 -2.24 -0.63 -23.26
N SER A 254 -1.38 0.28 -22.78
CA SER A 254 -0.04 -0.07 -22.32
C SER A 254 -0.10 -0.81 -20.98
N THR A 255 0.61 -1.93 -20.91
CA THR A 255 0.85 -2.71 -19.69
C THR A 255 2.11 -2.26 -18.96
N ALA A 256 2.89 -1.34 -19.54
CA ALA A 256 4.17 -0.85 -19.01
C ALA A 256 4.42 0.61 -19.44
N PRO A 257 3.60 1.59 -19.02
CA PRO A 257 3.61 2.94 -19.60
C PRO A 257 4.89 3.73 -19.30
N PHE A 258 5.60 3.45 -18.21
CA PHE A 258 6.93 4.01 -17.96
C PHE A 258 7.97 3.48 -18.95
N ALA A 259 7.91 2.18 -19.29
CA ALA A 259 8.79 1.61 -20.29
C ALA A 259 8.48 2.16 -21.69
N GLU A 260 7.19 2.40 -21.98
CA GLU A 260 6.75 3.06 -23.21
C GLU A 260 7.28 4.49 -23.32
N ALA A 261 7.14 5.30 -22.26
CA ALA A 261 7.69 6.65 -22.21
C ALA A 261 9.21 6.65 -22.43
N ALA A 262 9.93 5.72 -21.81
CA ALA A 262 11.37 5.57 -22.00
C ALA A 262 11.73 5.18 -23.44
N ASN A 263 10.94 4.32 -24.09
CA ASN A 263 11.15 3.96 -25.49
C ASN A 263 10.96 5.16 -26.42
N ILE A 264 9.91 5.94 -26.20
CA ILE A 264 9.58 7.12 -27.02
C ILE A 264 10.65 8.21 -26.88
N ILE A 265 11.15 8.45 -25.67
CA ILE A 265 12.06 9.58 -25.37
C ILE A 265 13.53 9.22 -25.57
N LEU A 266 13.95 8.03 -25.14
CA LEU A 266 15.36 7.62 -25.11
C LEU A 266 15.71 6.56 -26.17
N GLY A 267 14.72 5.81 -26.67
CA GLY A 267 14.91 4.71 -27.62
C GLY A 267 15.72 3.53 -27.09
N GLY A 268 16.18 2.66 -27.99
CA GLY A 268 17.10 1.56 -27.69
C GLY A 268 16.56 0.54 -26.68
N HIS A 269 17.31 0.28 -25.61
CA HIS A 269 16.96 -0.70 -24.57
C HIS A 269 16.48 -0.07 -23.25
N TRP A 270 16.22 1.24 -23.24
CA TRP A 270 15.81 1.96 -22.03
C TRP A 270 14.45 1.48 -21.51
N ASN A 271 13.56 1.00 -22.38
CA ASN A 271 12.30 0.36 -21.98
C ASN A 271 12.53 -0.86 -21.06
N LYS A 272 13.50 -1.74 -21.39
CA LYS A 272 13.84 -2.91 -20.58
C LYS A 272 14.47 -2.53 -19.25
N ILE A 273 15.32 -1.50 -19.24
CA ILE A 273 15.94 -0.98 -18.01
C ILE A 273 14.86 -0.46 -17.06
N ILE A 274 13.93 0.36 -17.57
CA ILE A 274 12.84 0.91 -16.76
C ILE A 274 11.88 -0.19 -16.29
N ALA A 275 11.52 -1.15 -17.15
CA ALA A 275 10.76 -2.34 -16.76
C ALA A 275 11.46 -3.13 -15.64
N PHE A 276 12.78 -3.28 -15.71
CA PHE A 276 13.56 -3.95 -14.67
C PHE A 276 13.50 -3.20 -13.32
N THR A 277 13.54 -1.86 -13.34
CA THR A 277 13.35 -1.08 -12.11
C THR A 277 11.96 -1.30 -11.50
N ALA A 278 10.91 -1.46 -12.32
CA ALA A 278 9.56 -1.74 -11.82
C ALA A 278 9.49 -3.08 -11.07
N ILE A 279 10.23 -4.11 -11.52
CA ILE A 279 10.37 -5.39 -10.81
C ILE A 279 10.99 -5.16 -9.42
N ILE A 280 12.12 -4.46 -9.36
CA ILE A 280 12.83 -4.15 -8.11
C ILE A 280 11.91 -3.43 -7.12
N ILE A 281 11.10 -2.49 -7.62
CA ILE A 281 10.18 -1.71 -6.80
C ILE A 281 9.06 -2.59 -6.24
N CYS A 282 8.47 -3.47 -7.07
CA CYS A 282 7.48 -4.43 -6.60
C CYS A 282 8.05 -5.34 -5.50
N LEU A 283 9.28 -5.83 -5.66
CA LEU A 283 9.96 -6.66 -4.66
C LEU A 283 10.24 -5.91 -3.36
N SER A 284 10.64 -4.63 -3.45
CA SER A 284 10.84 -3.76 -2.30
C SER A 284 9.56 -3.55 -1.50
N THR A 285 8.46 -3.26 -2.18
CA THR A 285 7.16 -3.07 -1.54
C THR A 285 6.65 -4.39 -0.95
N LEU A 286 6.87 -5.50 -1.65
CA LEU A 286 6.50 -6.83 -1.16
C LEU A 286 7.23 -7.16 0.15
N ASN A 287 8.52 -6.85 0.23
CA ASN A 287 9.29 -7.02 1.47
C ASN A 287 8.69 -6.21 2.63
N ALA A 288 8.37 -4.92 2.40
CA ALA A 288 7.76 -4.06 3.41
C ALA A 288 6.38 -4.58 3.89
N TRP A 289 5.56 -5.14 2.98
CA TRP A 289 4.24 -5.67 3.33
C TRP A 289 4.27 -7.05 4.02
N ILE A 290 5.20 -7.94 3.66
CA ILE A 290 5.40 -9.20 4.39
C ILE A 290 5.87 -8.93 5.83
N LEU A 291 6.83 -8.01 5.98
CA LEU A 291 7.29 -7.51 7.29
C LEU A 291 6.11 -6.98 8.11
N THR A 292 5.32 -6.08 7.51
CA THR A 292 4.16 -5.48 8.15
C THR A 292 3.16 -6.55 8.59
N SER A 293 2.82 -7.50 7.71
CA SER A 293 1.89 -8.60 8.02
C SER A 293 2.35 -9.40 9.24
N GLY A 294 3.63 -9.74 9.32
CA GLY A 294 4.21 -10.42 10.48
C GLY A 294 4.11 -9.60 11.78
N GLN A 295 4.40 -8.29 11.71
CA GLN A 295 4.35 -7.40 12.87
C GLN A 295 2.92 -7.14 13.37
N ILE A 296 1.94 -7.05 12.48
CA ILE A 296 0.53 -6.93 12.84
C ILE A 296 0.07 -8.17 13.61
N ALA A 297 0.37 -9.37 13.09
CA ALA A 297 0.03 -10.61 13.76
C ALA A 297 0.72 -10.76 15.13
N LEU A 298 2.01 -10.38 15.22
CA LEU A 298 2.74 -10.37 16.49
C LEU A 298 2.12 -9.40 17.49
N GLY A 299 1.81 -8.17 17.07
CA GLY A 299 1.20 -7.15 17.92
C GLY A 299 -0.16 -7.61 18.45
N ALA A 300 -1.01 -8.14 17.58
CA ALA A 300 -2.31 -8.66 17.96
C ALA A 300 -2.19 -9.83 18.95
N ALA A 301 -1.21 -10.72 18.77
CA ALA A 301 -0.97 -11.82 19.68
C ALA A 301 -0.45 -11.35 21.05
N LYS A 302 0.37 -10.29 21.09
CA LYS A 302 0.83 -9.67 22.35
C LYS A 302 -0.32 -9.12 23.19
N ASP A 303 -1.34 -8.55 22.54
CA ASP A 303 -2.56 -8.08 23.18
C ASP A 303 -3.63 -9.20 23.34
N GLN A 304 -3.22 -10.48 23.20
CA GLN A 304 -4.08 -11.67 23.37
C GLN A 304 -5.28 -11.75 22.40
N LEU A 305 -5.20 -11.04 21.28
CA LEU A 305 -6.24 -11.05 20.25
C LEU A 305 -6.04 -12.18 19.23
N PHE A 306 -4.83 -12.71 19.10
CA PHE A 306 -4.49 -13.76 18.13
C PHE A 306 -3.99 -15.02 18.84
N PRO A 307 -3.99 -16.20 18.16
CA PRO A 307 -3.45 -17.42 18.73
C PRO A 307 -2.00 -17.24 19.21
N GLN A 308 -1.66 -17.86 20.34
CA GLN A 308 -0.33 -17.74 20.97
C GLN A 308 0.84 -18.13 20.04
N LEU A 309 0.57 -18.96 19.01
CA LEU A 309 1.51 -19.30 17.95
C LEU A 309 2.21 -18.06 17.35
N PHE A 310 1.47 -16.96 17.17
CA PHE A 310 1.98 -15.72 16.55
C PHE A 310 2.91 -14.91 17.46
N LEU A 311 3.04 -15.26 18.75
CA LEU A 311 4.05 -14.66 19.65
C LEU A 311 5.47 -15.14 19.35
N LYS A 312 5.62 -16.28 18.67
CA LYS A 312 6.94 -16.89 18.42
C LYS A 312 7.76 -16.02 17.47
N THR A 313 8.91 -15.58 17.96
CA THR A 313 9.96 -14.93 17.16
C THR A 313 11.18 -15.84 17.01
N ASN A 314 11.93 -15.68 15.93
CA ASN A 314 13.20 -16.39 15.75
C ASN A 314 14.38 -15.63 16.41
N GLN A 315 15.60 -16.16 16.26
CA GLN A 315 16.81 -15.57 16.86
C GLN A 315 17.08 -14.13 16.39
N GLN A 316 16.60 -13.79 15.20
CA GLN A 316 16.72 -12.50 14.53
C GLN A 316 15.58 -11.53 14.89
N GLY A 317 14.61 -11.98 15.71
CA GLY A 317 13.46 -11.21 16.13
C GLY A 317 12.32 -11.11 15.10
N ALA A 318 12.35 -11.92 14.04
CA ALA A 318 11.29 -11.97 13.04
C ALA A 318 10.06 -12.73 13.59
N PRO A 319 8.82 -12.24 13.38
CA PRO A 319 7.59 -12.97 13.71
C PRO A 319 7.40 -14.21 12.82
N THR A 320 7.93 -15.36 13.26
CA THR A 320 8.08 -16.56 12.43
C THR A 320 6.78 -17.00 11.80
N TRP A 321 5.75 -17.26 12.61
CA TRP A 321 4.47 -17.78 12.10
C TRP A 321 3.62 -16.71 11.40
N GLY A 322 3.76 -15.44 11.79
CA GLY A 322 3.13 -14.33 11.07
C GLY A 322 3.61 -14.25 9.63
N VAL A 323 4.93 -14.33 9.42
CA VAL A 323 5.53 -14.31 8.08
C VAL A 323 5.21 -15.58 7.29
N ILE A 324 5.36 -16.77 7.90
CA ILE A 324 5.12 -18.05 7.23
C ILE A 324 3.66 -18.17 6.77
N ILE A 325 2.69 -17.96 7.66
CA ILE A 325 1.27 -18.19 7.34
C ILE A 325 0.78 -17.19 6.30
N SER A 326 1.17 -15.92 6.41
CA SER A 326 0.86 -14.91 5.39
C SER A 326 1.42 -15.28 4.02
N SER A 327 2.68 -15.73 3.96
CA SER A 327 3.33 -16.10 2.69
C SER A 327 2.74 -17.38 2.08
N LEU A 328 2.39 -18.37 2.90
CA LEU A 328 1.69 -19.57 2.44
C LEU A 328 0.27 -19.23 1.94
N GLY A 329 -0.44 -18.32 2.61
CA GLY A 329 -1.73 -17.81 2.16
C GLY A 329 -1.63 -17.15 0.77
N MET A 330 -0.58 -16.36 0.54
CA MET A 330 -0.29 -15.82 -0.80
C MET A 330 -0.06 -16.91 -1.84
N VAL A 331 0.71 -17.95 -1.53
CA VAL A 331 0.95 -19.08 -2.45
C VAL A 331 -0.36 -19.78 -2.80
N VAL A 332 -1.23 -20.04 -1.82
CA VAL A 332 -2.55 -20.63 -2.06
C VAL A 332 -3.37 -19.76 -3.00
N LEU A 333 -3.43 -18.44 -2.78
CA LEU A 333 -4.13 -17.54 -3.69
C LEU A 333 -3.54 -17.52 -5.10
N ILE A 334 -2.21 -17.51 -5.22
CA ILE A 334 -1.53 -17.60 -6.51
C ILE A 334 -1.94 -18.89 -7.25
N LEU A 335 -2.04 -20.02 -6.56
CA LEU A 335 -2.49 -21.29 -7.14
C LEU A 335 -4.00 -21.31 -7.44
N CYS A 336 -4.83 -20.56 -6.71
CA CYS A 336 -6.24 -20.39 -7.06
C CYS A 336 -6.44 -19.51 -8.31
N THR A 337 -5.44 -18.71 -8.69
CA THR A 337 -5.49 -17.77 -9.83
C THR A 337 -5.01 -18.36 -11.17
N ILE A 338 -4.90 -19.69 -11.29
CA ILE A 338 -4.30 -20.37 -12.47
C ILE A 338 -5.14 -20.20 -13.75
N ASN A 339 -6.46 -19.99 -13.65
CA ASN A 339 -7.40 -20.20 -14.77
C ASN A 339 -7.96 -18.94 -15.47
N SER A 340 -7.43 -17.73 -15.28
CA SER A 340 -8.00 -16.56 -15.97
C SER A 340 -7.07 -15.36 -16.11
N ASN A 341 -7.51 -14.40 -16.93
CA ASN A 341 -6.90 -13.13 -17.30
C ASN A 341 -6.20 -12.44 -16.11
N LEU A 342 -4.87 -12.44 -16.10
CA LEU A 342 -4.02 -11.90 -15.03
C LEU A 342 -4.39 -10.46 -14.66
N ALA A 343 -4.78 -9.64 -15.65
CA ALA A 343 -5.15 -8.25 -15.44
C ALA A 343 -6.44 -8.09 -14.62
N GLU A 344 -7.47 -8.90 -14.89
CA GLU A 344 -8.73 -8.87 -14.13
C GLU A 344 -8.52 -9.29 -12.68
N GLN A 345 -7.70 -10.31 -12.45
CA GLN A 345 -7.37 -10.78 -11.10
C GLN A 345 -6.59 -9.72 -10.31
N ILE A 346 -5.59 -9.08 -10.92
CA ILE A 346 -4.85 -7.97 -10.30
C ILE A 346 -5.83 -6.85 -9.92
N ASN A 347 -6.69 -6.43 -10.86
CA ASN A 347 -7.64 -5.36 -10.62
C ASN A 347 -8.66 -5.70 -9.53
N PHE A 348 -9.17 -6.93 -9.50
CA PHE A 348 -10.06 -7.38 -8.44
C PHE A 348 -9.39 -7.34 -7.06
N VAL A 349 -8.18 -7.89 -6.94
CA VAL A 349 -7.41 -7.87 -5.69
C VAL A 349 -7.10 -6.44 -5.25
N ILE A 350 -6.71 -5.56 -6.17
CA ILE A 350 -6.47 -4.14 -5.87
C ILE A 350 -7.75 -3.48 -5.36
N ASN A 351 -8.85 -3.59 -6.09
CA ASN A 351 -10.11 -2.90 -5.78
C ASN A 351 -10.67 -3.33 -4.42
N ILE A 352 -10.72 -4.64 -4.14
CA ILE A 352 -11.22 -5.13 -2.85
C ILE A 352 -10.27 -4.71 -1.71
N SER A 353 -8.96 -4.67 -1.95
CA SER A 353 -7.97 -4.21 -0.96
C SER A 353 -8.16 -2.73 -0.63
N VAL A 354 -8.35 -1.88 -1.63
CA VAL A 354 -8.57 -0.43 -1.43
C VAL A 354 -9.73 -0.18 -0.48
N VAL A 355 -10.87 -0.79 -0.76
CA VAL A 355 -12.07 -0.63 0.08
C VAL A 355 -11.82 -1.15 1.50
N ALA A 356 -11.16 -2.30 1.61
CA ALA A 356 -10.94 -2.94 2.89
C ALA A 356 -9.93 -2.17 3.78
N PHE A 357 -8.88 -1.57 3.20
CA PHE A 357 -7.99 -0.64 3.90
C PHE A 357 -8.70 0.67 4.26
N LEU A 358 -9.58 1.19 3.40
CA LEU A 358 -10.38 2.39 3.71
C LEU A 358 -11.29 2.17 4.93
N TRP A 359 -11.84 0.98 5.13
CA TRP A 359 -12.53 0.63 6.38
C TRP A 359 -11.60 0.72 7.60
N ILE A 360 -10.37 0.21 7.48
CA ILE A 360 -9.37 0.31 8.56
C ILE A 360 -9.01 1.78 8.85
N TYR A 361 -8.82 2.58 7.80
CA TYR A 361 -8.49 4.01 7.95
C TYR A 361 -9.64 4.79 8.56
N ALA A 362 -10.89 4.47 8.18
CA ALA A 362 -12.09 5.05 8.78
C ALA A 362 -12.16 4.72 10.28
N ILE A 363 -12.03 3.44 10.69
CA ILE A 363 -12.11 3.07 12.11
C ILE A 363 -10.95 3.65 12.93
N CYS A 364 -9.74 3.77 12.36
CA CYS A 364 -8.61 4.45 13.00
C CYS A 364 -8.86 5.95 13.17
N THR A 365 -9.44 6.60 12.17
CA THR A 365 -9.82 8.02 12.22
C THR A 365 -10.90 8.28 13.27
N ILE A 366 -11.93 7.43 13.32
CA ILE A 366 -12.97 7.49 14.34
C ILE A 366 -12.37 7.21 15.74
N SER A 367 -11.42 6.27 15.84
CA SER A 367 -10.71 6.00 17.09
C SER A 367 -9.93 7.22 17.57
N TYR A 368 -9.27 7.94 16.66
CA TYR A 368 -8.59 9.19 16.97
C TYR A 368 -9.55 10.26 17.48
N LEU A 369 -10.69 10.47 16.81
CA LEU A 369 -11.74 11.39 17.27
C LEU A 369 -12.25 11.04 18.67
N LYS A 370 -12.50 9.76 18.94
CA LYS A 370 -12.93 9.29 20.27
C LYS A 370 -11.86 9.53 21.33
N ILE A 371 -10.59 9.28 21.02
CA ILE A 371 -9.47 9.55 21.93
C ILE A 371 -9.36 11.05 22.23
N LEU A 372 -9.54 11.92 21.23
CA LEU A 372 -9.56 13.37 21.43
C LEU A 372 -10.71 13.80 22.35
N SER A 373 -11.88 13.18 22.24
CA SER A 373 -13.04 13.50 23.08
C SER A 373 -12.88 13.05 24.54
N ILE A 374 -12.13 11.99 24.79
CA ILE A 374 -11.93 11.42 26.15
C ILE A 374 -10.69 12.02 26.83
N SER A 375 -9.76 12.58 26.06
CA SER A 375 -8.55 13.19 26.61
C SER A 375 -8.89 14.45 27.42
N ASN A 376 -8.57 14.45 28.71
CA ASN A 376 -8.73 15.58 29.66
C ASN A 376 -7.81 16.78 29.36
N HIS A 377 -7.37 16.97 28.12
CA HIS A 377 -6.63 18.18 27.75
C HIS A 377 -7.54 19.40 27.90
N LYS A 378 -7.09 20.38 28.69
CA LYS A 378 -7.79 21.66 28.96
C LYS A 378 -8.10 22.49 27.69
N GLN A 379 -7.61 22.08 26.52
CA GLN A 379 -7.91 22.69 25.23
C GLN A 379 -8.25 21.60 24.20
N ILE A 380 -9.46 21.66 23.66
CA ILE A 380 -9.88 20.86 22.52
C ILE A 380 -9.06 21.27 21.31
N ASN A 381 -8.35 20.33 20.68
CA ASN A 381 -7.62 20.62 19.45
C ASN A 381 -8.57 20.56 18.25
N TYR A 382 -9.23 21.69 17.94
CA TYR A 382 -10.15 21.81 16.81
C TYR A 382 -9.50 21.46 15.46
N SER A 383 -8.21 21.74 15.28
CA SER A 383 -7.50 21.39 14.04
C SER A 383 -7.48 19.88 13.80
N SER A 384 -7.21 19.08 14.84
CA SER A 384 -7.23 17.62 14.76
C SER A 384 -8.62 17.07 14.45
N ILE A 385 -9.68 17.70 14.99
CA ILE A 385 -11.07 17.32 14.70
C ILE A 385 -11.40 17.59 13.24
N ILE A 386 -11.09 18.79 12.74
CA ILE A 386 -11.33 19.18 11.34
C ILE A 386 -10.58 18.24 10.40
N ILE A 387 -9.29 17.98 10.64
CA ILE A 387 -8.48 17.04 9.86
C ILE A 387 -9.15 15.65 9.81
N SER A 388 -9.62 15.15 10.96
CA SER A 388 -10.25 13.83 11.06
C SER A 388 -11.59 13.76 10.33
N VAL A 389 -12.43 14.80 10.46
CA VAL A 389 -13.72 14.86 9.76
C VAL A 389 -13.49 14.89 8.25
N ILE A 390 -12.58 15.74 7.76
CA ILE A 390 -12.27 15.83 6.34
C ILE A 390 -11.70 14.50 5.82
N ALA A 391 -10.75 13.89 6.54
CA ALA A 391 -10.19 12.58 6.17
C ALA A 391 -11.27 11.50 6.10
N LEU A 392 -12.17 11.45 7.08
CA LEU A 392 -13.27 10.49 7.13
C LEU A 392 -14.24 10.70 5.95
N THR A 393 -14.59 11.95 5.65
CA THR A 393 -15.41 12.29 4.49
C THR A 393 -14.74 11.85 3.19
N PHE A 394 -13.42 12.07 3.01
CA PHE A 394 -12.70 11.58 1.85
C PHE A 394 -12.68 10.05 1.77
N CYS A 395 -12.43 9.35 2.88
CA CYS A 395 -12.47 7.89 2.89
C CYS A 395 -13.83 7.36 2.42
N ILE A 396 -14.93 7.88 2.99
CA ILE A 396 -16.29 7.48 2.61
C ILE A 396 -16.55 7.84 1.14
N TRP A 397 -16.18 9.04 0.71
CA TRP A 397 -16.38 9.49 -0.66
C TRP A 397 -15.61 8.61 -1.67
N ILE A 398 -14.37 8.21 -1.38
CA ILE A 398 -13.61 7.29 -2.24
C ILE A 398 -14.26 5.89 -2.25
N MET A 399 -14.68 5.39 -1.09
CA MET A 399 -15.36 4.09 -0.97
C MET A 399 -16.65 4.01 -1.79
N LEU A 400 -17.45 5.07 -1.82
CA LEU A 400 -18.67 5.11 -2.63
C LEU A 400 -18.39 5.00 -4.14
N GLY A 401 -17.16 5.32 -4.57
CA GLY A 401 -16.71 5.15 -5.96
C GLY A 401 -16.38 3.72 -6.37
N SER A 402 -16.24 2.78 -5.42
CA SER A 402 -15.87 1.39 -5.73
C SER A 402 -17.02 0.54 -6.27
N GLY A 403 -18.26 1.02 -6.13
CA GLY A 403 -19.47 0.25 -6.36
C GLY A 403 -19.85 -0.68 -5.20
N TRP A 404 -21.15 -0.99 -5.11
CA TRP A 404 -21.74 -1.78 -4.02
C TRP A 404 -21.17 -3.18 -3.86
N TYR A 405 -20.85 -3.84 -4.99
CA TYR A 405 -20.27 -5.17 -4.97
C TYR A 405 -18.94 -5.20 -4.19
N MET A 406 -18.02 -4.27 -4.48
CA MET A 406 -16.73 -4.18 -3.77
C MET A 406 -16.91 -3.84 -2.29
N LEU A 407 -17.86 -2.96 -1.95
CA LEU A 407 -18.20 -2.62 -0.57
C LEU A 407 -18.64 -3.85 0.22
N LEU A 408 -19.59 -4.61 -0.31
CA LEU A 408 -20.10 -5.83 0.34
C LEU A 408 -19.03 -6.93 0.40
N SER A 409 -18.29 -7.14 -0.68
CA SER A 409 -17.21 -8.13 -0.72
C SER A 409 -16.11 -7.83 0.30
N SER A 410 -15.78 -6.56 0.57
CA SER A 410 -14.76 -6.20 1.56
C SER A 410 -15.13 -6.62 3.00
N LEU A 411 -16.43 -6.71 3.33
CA LEU A 411 -16.90 -7.16 4.64
C LEU A 411 -16.63 -8.65 4.89
N PHE A 412 -16.40 -9.43 3.82
CA PHE A 412 -16.03 -10.84 3.92
C PHE A 412 -14.81 -11.06 4.81
N PHE A 413 -13.83 -10.16 4.77
CA PHE A 413 -12.63 -10.25 5.61
C PHE A 413 -12.92 -10.11 7.11
N ILE A 414 -13.99 -9.43 7.49
CA ILE A 414 -14.44 -9.35 8.89
C ILE A 414 -15.10 -10.68 9.29
N ILE A 415 -15.94 -11.23 8.41
CA ILE A 415 -16.69 -12.46 8.64
C ILE A 415 -15.74 -13.66 8.85
N THR A 416 -14.66 -13.75 8.09
CA THR A 416 -13.66 -14.83 8.25
C THR A 416 -12.98 -14.83 9.62
N GLY A 417 -13.04 -13.72 10.36
CA GLY A 417 -12.49 -13.61 11.71
C GLY A 417 -13.39 -14.17 12.81
N ILE A 418 -14.68 -14.37 12.53
CA ILE A 418 -15.66 -14.82 13.54
C ILE A 418 -15.28 -16.18 14.16
N PRO A 419 -14.91 -17.23 13.39
CA PRO A 419 -14.53 -18.51 14.00
C PRO A 419 -13.33 -18.40 14.93
N VAL A 420 -12.33 -17.60 14.55
CA VAL A 420 -11.11 -17.40 15.35
C VAL A 420 -11.41 -16.57 16.60
N TYR A 421 -12.25 -15.54 16.50
CA TYR A 421 -12.71 -14.76 17.64
C TYR A 421 -13.44 -15.63 18.67
N LEU A 422 -14.35 -16.50 18.21
CA LEU A 422 -15.09 -17.42 19.08
C LEU A 422 -14.18 -18.48 19.71
N TYR A 423 -13.15 -18.93 19.00
CA TYR A 423 -12.16 -19.83 19.56
C TYR A 423 -11.33 -19.16 20.67
N ILE A 424 -10.82 -17.95 20.42
CA ILE A 424 -9.97 -17.23 21.37
C ILE A 424 -10.74 -16.77 22.60
N THR A 425 -12.00 -16.40 22.47
CA THR A 425 -12.82 -15.96 23.61
C THR A 425 -13.36 -17.11 24.48
N ARG A 426 -13.25 -18.36 24.01
CA ARG A 426 -13.65 -19.56 24.76
C ARG A 426 -12.52 -20.17 25.58
N VAL A 427 -11.27 -19.88 25.21
CA VAL A 427 -10.03 -20.28 25.91
C VAL A 427 -9.65 -19.17 26.89
#